data_AF-A0A3E5E8E3-F1
#
_entry.id   AF-A0A3E5E8E3-F1
#
_cell.length_a   1.000
_cell.length_b   1.000
_cell.length_c   1.000
_cell.angle_alpha   90.00
_cell.angle_beta   90.00
_cell.angle_gamma   90.00
#
_symmetry.space_group_name_H-M   'P 1'
#
loop_
_entity.id
_entity.type
_entity.pdbx_description
1 polymer ?
#
loop_
_entity_poly.entity_id
_entity_poly.type
_entity_poly.pdbx_seq_one_letter_code
_entity_poly.pdbx_strand_id
1 'polypeptide(L)'
;MYPDCQRKSFQWNLCGRCKIRTGRCYGKTTLNGKSRDYIFHLTSGLGNSSLANLVVSTSNTFTDTSKYLTLSPVFDSTKTSYTVSYLADKEENKEKFLRLYVEPSDGDATVTVQKVKGVEKVSMPVVANGKTKRVNVYWETDASEAQVKITVTAAGSGKTDYLLTIQRKENVPTPTPTEVPEVFGPWKTISAATVFSPAVQMRTSNKGRKEKRTVGKKLTPTIKVTATRIKLKVKQSTSKIKVSRLAKGDSVKSWTSSNKKIVSVNSKGTMKGLKAGKAKVTITLASGKKQVISITVQKTTVRTTKITGLKSRVTVARNKKLALKPVISPITSQEKVTYSSSNKKIVTVNSKGVITGKKKGTAYITVKSGKIRKKVKVVVKQK
;
A
#
# COMPACT_ATOMS: atom_id res chain seq x y z
N MET A 1 4.33 33.54 -12.88
CA MET A 1 5.71 33.79 -13.33
C MET A 1 6.60 33.47 -12.13
N TYR A 2 7.50 32.48 -12.30
CA TYR A 2 8.50 31.94 -11.33
C TYR A 2 8.01 31.11 -10.11
N PRO A 3 8.83 30.12 -9.63
CA PRO A 3 8.46 28.71 -9.46
C PRO A 3 9.01 28.05 -8.16
N ASP A 4 8.80 26.73 -8.06
CA ASP A 4 9.62 25.67 -7.46
C ASP A 4 10.08 25.66 -5.98
N CYS A 5 9.60 24.59 -5.32
CA CYS A 5 10.30 23.65 -4.43
C CYS A 5 11.84 23.77 -4.36
N GLN A 6 12.40 23.68 -3.14
CA GLN A 6 13.39 22.67 -2.71
C GLN A 6 13.78 22.85 -1.23
N ARG A 7 13.94 21.73 -0.52
CA ARG A 7 14.41 21.59 0.86
C ARG A 7 15.87 22.07 0.98
N LYS A 8 16.15 22.95 1.94
CA LYS A 8 17.50 23.23 2.49
C LYS A 8 17.76 22.23 3.63
N SER A 9 18.62 21.23 3.40
CA SER A 9 20.04 21.19 3.80
C SER A 9 20.28 21.10 5.31
N PHE A 10 20.47 19.88 5.81
CA PHE A 10 21.35 19.62 6.95
C PHE A 10 22.48 18.73 6.45
N GLN A 11 23.68 19.31 6.43
CA GLN A 11 24.92 18.63 6.15
C GLN A 11 25.23 17.66 7.29
N TRP A 12 25.57 16.42 6.95
CA TRP A 12 26.51 15.61 7.72
C TRP A 12 27.61 15.17 6.77
N ASN A 13 28.82 15.63 7.06
CA ASN A 13 30.04 15.26 6.35
C ASN A 13 30.29 13.76 6.52
N LEU A 14 30.07 13.01 5.45
CA LEU A 14 30.65 11.70 5.21
C LEU A 14 32.10 11.91 4.74
N CYS A 15 33.07 11.44 5.53
CA CYS A 15 34.40 11.13 5.02
C CYS A 15 34.70 9.65 5.32
N GLY A 16 34.87 8.86 4.26
CA GLY A 16 35.23 7.44 4.34
C GLY A 16 34.69 6.66 3.14
N ARG A 17 35.47 6.62 2.05
CA ARG A 17 35.15 5.89 0.81
C ARG A 17 34.88 4.40 1.07
N CYS A 18 33.81 3.90 0.45
CA CYS A 18 33.46 2.48 0.37
C CYS A 18 34.28 1.78 -0.73
N LYS A 19 34.74 0.55 -0.47
CA LYS A 19 35.04 -0.43 -1.53
C LYS A 19 34.44 -1.79 -1.13
N ILE A 20 33.47 -2.23 -1.92
CA ILE A 20 32.80 -3.52 -1.81
C ILE A 20 33.72 -4.60 -2.37
N ARG A 21 34.08 -5.60 -1.55
CA ARG A 21 34.18 -7.03 -1.93
C ARG A 21 34.51 -7.88 -0.70
N THR A 22 33.84 -9.03 -0.63
CA THR A 22 33.96 -10.11 0.37
C THR A 22 33.56 -9.76 1.81
N GLY A 23 32.52 -10.44 2.28
CA GLY A 23 31.89 -10.20 3.58
C GLY A 23 32.77 -10.62 4.75
N ARG A 24 32.92 -9.68 5.69
CA ARG A 24 32.94 -9.84 7.15
C ARG A 24 33.29 -8.45 7.72
N CYS A 25 32.28 -7.69 8.10
CA CYS A 25 32.50 -6.58 9.04
C CYS A 25 32.66 -7.21 10.41
N TYR A 26 33.90 -7.42 10.85
CA TYR A 26 34.15 -7.48 12.28
C TYR A 26 33.96 -6.06 12.80
N GLY A 27 32.78 -5.78 13.38
CA GLY A 27 32.67 -4.68 14.32
C GLY A 27 33.71 -4.92 15.39
N LYS A 28 34.69 -4.01 15.52
CA LYS A 28 35.57 -3.98 16.69
C LYS A 28 34.70 -3.69 17.91
N THR A 29 34.17 -4.75 18.51
CA THR A 29 33.59 -4.71 19.85
C THR A 29 34.76 -4.75 20.83
N THR A 30 35.23 -3.60 21.32
CA THR A 30 35.96 -3.60 22.60
C THR A 30 35.97 -2.22 23.24
N LEU A 31 35.36 -2.22 24.44
CA LEU A 31 35.52 -1.32 25.58
C LEU A 31 35.56 0.18 25.31
N ASN A 32 34.42 0.87 25.45
CA ASN A 32 34.29 2.20 26.09
C ASN A 32 32.87 2.76 25.93
N GLY A 33 31.92 2.16 26.64
CA GLY A 33 30.52 2.59 26.64
C GLY A 33 29.62 1.68 27.47
N LYS A 34 30.20 0.98 28.45
CA LYS A 34 29.47 0.06 29.33
C LYS A 34 29.27 0.73 30.67
N SER A 35 28.02 1.02 31.00
CA SER A 35 27.63 1.28 32.38
C SER A 35 27.72 -0.02 33.20
N ARG A 36 28.07 0.11 34.48
CA ARG A 36 28.32 -1.00 35.41
C ARG A 36 27.34 -0.89 36.58
N ASP A 37 26.75 -1.99 37.00
CA ASP A 37 26.02 -2.06 38.28
C ASP A 37 26.88 -2.84 39.29
N TYR A 38 26.86 -2.39 40.55
CA TYR A 38 27.60 -3.02 41.66
C TYR A 38 26.59 -3.48 42.72
N ILE A 39 26.66 -4.74 43.16
CA ILE A 39 25.74 -5.27 44.19
C ILE A 39 26.55 -5.58 45.44
N PHE A 40 26.19 -4.99 46.59
CA PHE A 40 26.95 -5.00 47.84
C PHE A 40 26.32 -5.92 48.90
N HIS A 41 26.74 -7.17 48.99
CA HIS A 41 26.28 -8.06 50.05
C HIS A 41 27.14 -7.89 51.30
N LEU A 42 26.55 -7.55 52.46
CA LEU A 42 27.24 -7.37 53.74
C LEU A 42 26.80 -8.45 54.72
N THR A 43 27.52 -9.57 54.74
CA THR A 43 27.19 -10.70 55.61
C THR A 43 28.03 -10.68 56.88
N SER A 44 27.34 -10.71 58.02
CA SER A 44 27.88 -11.10 59.32
C SER A 44 27.07 -12.29 59.83
N GLY A 45 27.72 -13.23 60.51
CA GLY A 45 27.02 -14.40 61.07
C GLY A 45 25.97 -14.06 62.15
N LEU A 46 25.90 -12.79 62.59
CA LEU A 46 25.14 -12.33 63.77
C LEU A 46 24.32 -11.03 63.54
N GLY A 47 24.28 -10.48 62.32
CA GLY A 47 23.64 -9.18 62.03
C GLY A 47 24.57 -7.96 62.20
N ASN A 48 24.11 -6.77 61.81
CA ASN A 48 24.95 -5.57 61.67
C ASN A 48 24.89 -4.61 62.87
N SER A 49 24.64 -5.12 64.06
CA SER A 49 24.49 -4.33 65.30
C SER A 49 25.74 -3.55 65.73
N SER A 50 26.95 -3.98 65.33
CA SER A 50 28.21 -3.26 65.61
C SER A 50 28.47 -2.08 64.66
N LEU A 51 27.60 -1.86 63.67
CA LEU A 51 27.66 -0.73 62.74
C LEU A 51 26.45 0.19 62.94
N ALA A 52 26.70 1.47 63.25
CA ALA A 52 25.68 2.50 63.26
C ALA A 52 25.30 2.92 61.83
N ASN A 53 26.27 2.92 60.92
CA ASN A 53 26.07 3.29 59.53
C ASN A 53 27.16 2.70 58.62
N LEU A 54 26.80 2.46 57.37
CA LEU A 54 27.74 2.15 56.28
C LEU A 54 27.33 2.98 55.07
N VAL A 55 28.23 3.83 54.59
CA VAL A 55 28.01 4.64 53.39
C VAL A 55 29.05 4.33 52.34
N VAL A 56 28.60 4.20 51.09
CA VAL A 56 29.48 4.12 49.91
C VAL A 56 29.45 5.47 49.21
N SER A 57 30.62 6.01 48.87
CA SER A 57 30.71 7.34 48.28
C SER A 57 31.85 7.46 47.28
N THR A 58 31.69 8.41 46.37
CA THR A 58 32.71 8.85 45.41
C THR A 58 33.49 10.07 45.91
N SER A 59 33.07 10.70 47.01
CA SER A 59 33.73 11.87 47.58
C SER A 59 34.69 11.52 48.71
N ASN A 60 35.81 12.23 48.74
CA ASN A 60 36.80 12.13 49.82
C ASN A 60 36.33 12.77 51.14
N THR A 61 35.26 13.55 51.09
CA THR A 61 34.71 14.30 52.21
C THR A 61 33.44 13.62 52.71
N PHE A 62 33.36 13.31 54.01
CA PHE A 62 32.17 12.69 54.60
C PHE A 62 30.93 13.59 54.48
N THR A 63 31.08 14.91 54.67
CA THR A 63 29.91 15.83 54.61
C THR A 63 29.36 16.06 53.19
N ASP A 64 30.02 15.56 52.14
CA ASP A 64 29.55 15.68 50.76
C ASP A 64 28.55 14.57 50.41
N THR A 65 27.33 14.75 50.90
CA THR A 65 26.23 13.80 50.72
C THR A 65 25.75 13.70 49.26
N SER A 66 26.07 14.67 48.41
CA SER A 66 25.70 14.68 46.98
C SER A 66 26.38 13.55 46.19
N LYS A 67 27.49 13.04 46.72
CA LYS A 67 28.32 11.98 46.14
C LYS A 67 28.11 10.62 46.78
N TYR A 68 27.16 10.52 47.71
CA TYR A 68 26.78 9.27 48.33
C TYR A 68 26.05 8.42 47.31
N LEU A 69 26.43 7.15 47.26
CA LEU A 69 25.72 6.17 46.47
C LEU A 69 24.64 5.53 47.35
N THR A 70 23.41 5.57 46.88
CA THR A 70 22.27 5.08 47.65
C THR A 70 22.32 3.56 47.79
N LEU A 71 22.34 3.08 49.04
CA LEU A 71 22.10 1.68 49.36
C LEU A 71 20.61 1.38 49.21
N SER A 72 20.28 0.27 48.54
CA SER A 72 18.92 -0.27 48.42
C SER A 72 18.86 -1.68 49.04
N PRO A 73 18.12 -1.88 50.14
CA PRO A 73 17.43 -0.87 50.95
C PRO A 73 18.42 0.10 51.62
N VAL A 74 17.91 1.22 52.16
CA VAL A 74 18.73 2.13 53.00
C VAL A 74 19.37 1.32 54.12
N PHE A 75 20.60 1.69 54.53
CA PHE A 75 21.32 0.98 55.58
C PHE A 75 20.47 0.83 56.84
N ASP A 76 20.45 -0.38 57.37
CA ASP A 76 19.72 -0.79 58.56
C ASP A 76 20.45 -1.96 59.21
N SER A 77 20.67 -1.91 60.53
CA SER A 77 21.51 -2.87 61.26
C SER A 77 20.96 -4.31 61.26
N THR A 78 19.71 -4.52 60.83
CA THR A 78 19.07 -5.84 60.72
C THR A 78 19.18 -6.45 59.32
N LYS A 79 19.56 -5.67 58.30
CA LYS A 79 19.67 -6.13 56.90
C LYS A 79 21.09 -6.60 56.60
N THR A 80 21.26 -7.63 55.80
CA THR A 80 22.58 -8.22 55.46
C THR A 80 22.91 -8.16 53.97
N SER A 81 22.07 -7.49 53.17
CA SER A 81 22.25 -7.38 51.72
C SER A 81 21.77 -6.02 51.23
N TYR A 82 22.62 -5.33 50.47
CA TYR A 82 22.34 -4.01 49.93
C TYR A 82 22.74 -3.95 48.45
N THR A 83 22.12 -3.06 47.68
CA THR A 83 22.43 -2.85 46.26
C THR A 83 22.81 -1.39 46.05
N VAL A 84 23.84 -1.12 45.24
CA VAL A 84 24.29 0.25 44.93
C VAL A 84 24.65 0.35 43.45
N SER A 85 23.84 1.04 42.64
CA SER A 85 24.21 1.29 41.25
C SER A 85 25.31 2.35 41.16
N TYR A 86 26.44 2.01 40.52
CA TYR A 86 27.57 2.91 40.27
C TYR A 86 27.91 2.97 38.78
N LEU A 87 27.35 3.97 38.10
CA LEU A 87 27.49 4.17 36.66
C LEU A 87 28.88 4.76 36.34
N ALA A 88 29.77 3.92 35.77
CA ALA A 88 31.16 4.28 35.46
C ALA A 88 31.33 5.24 34.26
N ASP A 89 30.25 5.55 33.54
CA ASP A 89 30.22 6.46 32.38
C ASP A 89 30.00 7.93 32.77
N LYS A 90 29.66 8.23 34.03
CA LYS A 90 29.63 9.61 34.52
C LYS A 90 31.04 10.18 34.66
N GLU A 91 31.24 11.43 34.27
CA GLU A 91 32.55 12.09 34.34
C GLU A 91 33.19 12.10 35.75
N GLU A 92 32.35 12.13 36.77
CA GLU A 92 32.70 12.11 38.21
C GLU A 92 33.12 10.72 38.72
N ASN A 93 32.93 9.66 37.93
CA ASN A 93 33.07 8.25 38.32
C ASN A 93 34.23 7.55 37.59
N LYS A 94 35.34 8.26 37.37
CA LYS A 94 36.53 7.76 36.65
C LYS A 94 37.53 7.01 37.55
N GLU A 95 37.33 7.03 38.86
CA GLU A 95 38.26 6.43 39.82
C GLU A 95 38.11 4.89 39.89
N LYS A 96 39.22 4.16 39.93
CA LYS A 96 39.24 2.69 40.05
C LYS A 96 38.93 2.18 41.47
N PHE A 97 38.30 2.99 42.30
CA PHE A 97 38.02 2.68 43.71
C PHE A 97 36.75 3.37 44.20
N LEU A 98 36.13 2.82 45.24
CA LEU A 98 35.10 3.52 46.01
C LEU A 98 35.56 3.73 47.45
N ARG A 99 34.91 4.68 48.12
CA ARG A 99 35.16 4.99 49.52
C ARG A 99 34.04 4.40 50.36
N LEU A 100 34.44 3.65 51.37
CA LEU A 100 33.56 3.16 52.43
C LEU A 100 33.72 4.07 53.63
N TYR A 101 32.62 4.64 54.09
CA TYR A 101 32.53 5.29 55.39
C TYR A 101 31.84 4.32 56.35
N VAL A 102 32.64 3.73 57.23
CA VAL A 102 32.21 2.72 58.19
C VAL A 102 32.06 3.42 59.54
N GLU A 103 30.85 3.45 60.08
CA GLU A 103 30.57 4.06 61.37
C GLU A 103 30.24 2.98 62.40
N PRO A 104 31.14 2.71 63.37
CA PRO A 104 30.86 1.78 64.45
C PRO A 104 29.73 2.27 65.36
N SER A 105 28.98 1.34 65.95
CA SER A 105 27.97 1.67 66.96
C SER A 105 28.62 2.25 68.22
N ASP A 106 29.70 1.61 68.68
CA ASP A 106 30.52 2.04 69.82
C ASP A 106 31.54 3.11 69.40
N GLY A 107 31.62 4.22 70.15
CA GLY A 107 32.49 5.36 69.85
C GLY A 107 33.98 5.04 69.94
N ASP A 108 34.35 4.08 70.79
CA ASP A 108 35.74 3.69 71.05
C ASP A 108 36.18 2.48 70.22
N ALA A 109 35.30 1.95 69.37
CA ALA A 109 35.61 0.80 68.54
C ALA A 109 36.61 1.14 67.42
N THR A 110 37.48 0.17 67.12
CA THR A 110 38.40 0.26 65.98
C THR A 110 37.82 -0.48 64.78
N VAL A 111 38.07 0.06 63.58
CA VAL A 111 37.70 -0.58 62.30
C VAL A 111 38.97 -0.95 61.57
N THR A 112 39.05 -2.19 61.09
CA THR A 112 40.06 -2.61 60.11
C THR A 112 39.38 -3.15 58.87
N VAL A 113 40.01 -2.99 57.71
CA VAL A 113 39.49 -3.51 56.44
C VAL A 113 40.60 -4.24 55.72
N GLN A 114 40.32 -5.47 55.30
CA GLN A 114 41.27 -6.35 54.62
C GLN A 114 40.72 -6.75 53.26
N LYS A 115 41.60 -6.84 52.25
CA LYS A 115 41.22 -7.37 50.95
C LYS A 115 40.99 -8.89 51.03
N VAL A 116 40.01 -9.39 50.27
CA VAL A 116 39.68 -10.83 50.22
C VAL A 116 39.82 -11.37 48.79
N LYS A 117 39.01 -10.87 47.84
CA LYS A 117 38.96 -11.37 46.45
C LYS A 117 38.75 -10.20 45.49
N GLY A 118 39.38 -10.18 44.32
CA GLY A 118 39.11 -9.16 43.28
C GLY A 118 39.38 -7.69 43.68
N VAL A 119 40.19 -7.48 44.72
CA VAL A 119 40.56 -6.18 45.30
C VAL A 119 42.07 -6.03 45.22
N GLU A 120 42.53 -5.01 44.48
CA GLU A 120 43.95 -4.72 44.26
C GLU A 120 44.61 -4.27 45.57
N LYS A 121 44.01 -3.28 46.25
CA LYS A 121 44.46 -2.74 47.53
C LYS A 121 43.32 -2.10 48.34
N VAL A 122 43.51 -2.01 49.65
CA VAL A 122 42.66 -1.25 50.58
C VAL A 122 43.52 -0.24 51.34
N SER A 123 43.03 0.98 51.54
CA SER A 123 43.76 1.96 52.35
C SER A 123 43.65 1.68 53.84
N MET A 124 44.58 2.21 54.64
CA MET A 124 44.41 2.24 56.08
C MET A 124 43.15 3.06 56.45
N PRO A 125 42.33 2.63 57.42
CA PRO A 125 41.19 3.40 57.91
C PRO A 125 41.64 4.71 58.55
N VAL A 126 41.04 5.81 58.13
CA VAL A 126 41.29 7.15 58.69
C VAL A 126 40.03 7.71 59.30
N VAL A 127 40.14 8.50 60.38
CA VAL A 127 39.00 9.21 60.98
C VAL A 127 38.44 10.19 59.95
N ALA A 128 37.16 10.04 59.62
CA ALA A 128 36.48 10.87 58.63
C ALA A 128 35.58 11.92 59.26
N ASN A 129 34.80 11.51 60.27
CA ASN A 129 33.94 12.39 61.06
C ASN A 129 33.54 11.67 62.36
N GLY A 130 33.93 12.21 63.52
CA GLY A 130 33.70 11.56 64.81
C GLY A 130 34.23 10.11 64.84
N LYS A 131 33.33 9.15 65.08
CA LYS A 131 33.66 7.71 65.11
C LYS A 131 33.76 7.05 63.72
N THR A 132 33.27 7.72 62.66
CA THR A 132 33.28 7.19 61.29
C THR A 132 34.68 7.10 60.72
N LYS A 133 35.02 5.93 60.17
CA LYS A 133 36.29 5.68 59.48
C LYS A 133 36.09 5.62 57.98
N ARG A 134 36.94 6.29 57.21
CA ARG A 134 36.99 6.19 55.74
C ARG A 134 38.03 5.17 55.31
N VAL A 135 37.66 4.33 54.36
CA VAL A 135 38.54 3.35 53.69
C VAL A 135 38.33 3.41 52.19
N ASN A 136 39.42 3.46 51.42
CA ASN A 136 39.37 3.37 49.97
C ASN A 136 39.56 1.91 49.56
N VAL A 137 38.68 1.38 48.71
CA VAL A 137 38.74 0.01 48.19
C VAL A 137 38.97 0.04 46.69
N TYR A 138 40.15 -0.42 46.25
CA TYR A 138 40.59 -0.40 44.86
C TYR A 138 40.35 -1.76 44.22
N TRP A 139 39.62 -1.79 43.10
CA TRP A 139 39.22 -3.02 42.42
C TRP A 139 40.27 -3.47 41.41
N GLU A 140 40.37 -4.77 41.20
CA GLU A 140 41.08 -5.29 40.03
C GLU A 140 40.32 -4.94 38.74
N THR A 141 41.04 -4.66 37.66
CA THR A 141 40.46 -4.07 36.43
C THR A 141 39.41 -4.97 35.77
N ASP A 142 39.53 -6.29 35.91
CA ASP A 142 38.69 -7.30 35.22
C ASP A 142 37.97 -8.27 36.16
N ALA A 143 38.01 -8.02 37.48
CA ALA A 143 37.27 -8.85 38.42
C ALA A 143 35.75 -8.68 38.23
N SER A 144 35.05 -9.80 38.07
CA SER A 144 33.57 -9.85 38.06
C SER A 144 32.98 -9.70 39.47
N GLU A 145 33.80 -9.91 40.49
CA GLU A 145 33.44 -9.85 41.90
C GLU A 145 34.62 -9.33 42.72
N ALA A 146 34.37 -8.40 43.64
CA ALA A 146 35.33 -7.89 44.61
C ALA A 146 34.84 -8.08 46.04
N GLN A 147 35.71 -8.46 46.98
CA GLN A 147 35.36 -8.73 48.37
C GLN A 147 36.36 -8.08 49.34
N VAL A 148 35.85 -7.43 50.37
CA VAL A 148 36.63 -6.95 51.52
C VAL A 148 36.02 -7.45 52.82
N LYS A 149 36.88 -7.70 53.81
CA LYS A 149 36.50 -8.03 55.18
C LYS A 149 36.65 -6.79 56.05
N ILE A 150 35.57 -6.34 56.66
CA ILE A 150 35.54 -5.24 57.62
C ILE A 150 35.45 -5.85 59.02
N THR A 151 36.39 -5.54 59.89
CA THR A 151 36.40 -6.02 61.28
C THR A 151 36.21 -4.82 62.21
N VAL A 152 35.16 -4.85 63.02
CA VAL A 152 34.90 -3.87 64.09
C VAL A 152 35.30 -4.52 65.42
N THR A 153 36.20 -3.88 66.17
CA THR A 153 36.64 -4.35 67.49
C THR A 153 36.18 -3.35 68.56
N ALA A 154 35.26 -3.78 69.42
CA ALA A 154 34.76 -2.98 70.55
C ALA A 154 35.83 -2.84 71.66
N ALA A 155 35.72 -1.80 72.49
CA ALA A 155 36.70 -1.52 73.55
C ALA A 155 36.87 -2.69 74.57
N GLY A 156 35.81 -3.49 74.76
CA GLY A 156 35.78 -4.66 75.66
C GLY A 156 36.20 -6.00 75.04
N SER A 157 36.95 -6.01 73.93
CA SER A 157 37.49 -7.19 73.20
C SER A 157 36.54 -7.97 72.26
N GLY A 158 35.27 -7.58 72.15
CA GLY A 158 34.34 -8.16 71.16
C GLY A 158 34.71 -7.78 69.72
N LYS A 159 34.87 -8.78 68.84
CA LYS A 159 35.16 -8.59 67.41
C LYS A 159 33.98 -9.05 66.56
N THR A 160 33.58 -8.20 65.62
CA THR A 160 32.57 -8.53 64.61
C THR A 160 33.16 -8.38 63.22
N ASP A 161 33.09 -9.47 62.45
CA ASP A 161 33.55 -9.53 61.08
C ASP A 161 32.38 -9.42 60.10
N TYR A 162 32.54 -8.54 59.11
CA TYR A 162 31.63 -8.34 58.01
C TYR A 162 32.34 -8.65 56.69
N LEU A 163 31.73 -9.46 55.83
CA LEU A 163 32.20 -9.65 54.46
C LEU A 163 31.36 -8.81 53.51
N LEU A 164 31.99 -7.85 52.85
CA LEU A 164 31.37 -7.01 51.82
C LEU A 164 31.73 -7.59 50.45
N THR A 165 30.74 -8.13 49.74
CA THR A 165 30.88 -8.67 48.38
C THR A 165 30.28 -7.73 47.36
N ILE A 166 30.99 -7.50 46.27
CA ILE A 166 30.69 -6.50 45.26
C ILE A 166 30.63 -7.20 43.90
N GLN A 167 29.43 -7.45 43.39
CA GLN A 167 29.23 -8.11 42.10
C GLN A 167 29.17 -7.08 40.97
N ARG A 168 29.94 -7.28 39.90
CA ARG A 168 29.99 -6.39 38.73
C ARG A 168 29.13 -6.94 37.59
N LYS A 169 28.10 -6.20 37.18
CA LYS A 169 27.25 -6.53 36.02
C LYS A 169 27.44 -5.51 34.89
N GLU A 170 27.73 -6.00 33.68
CA GLU A 170 27.82 -5.16 32.48
C GLU A 170 26.45 -5.01 31.80
N ASN A 171 26.02 -3.78 31.53
CA ASN A 171 24.82 -3.51 30.74
C ASN A 171 25.19 -3.28 29.27
N VAL A 172 24.62 -4.08 28.36
CA VAL A 172 24.79 -3.92 26.91
C VAL A 172 23.58 -3.16 26.36
N PRO A 173 23.74 -2.08 25.57
CA PRO A 173 22.60 -1.38 24.99
C PRO A 173 21.87 -2.30 23.98
N THR A 174 20.59 -2.53 24.22
CA THR A 174 19.70 -3.22 23.28
C THR A 174 19.54 -2.36 22.01
N PRO A 175 19.77 -2.89 20.79
CA PRO A 175 19.61 -2.10 19.58
C PRO A 175 18.14 -1.68 19.40
N THR A 176 17.91 -0.38 19.22
CA THR A 176 16.59 0.16 18.85
C THR A 176 16.19 -0.41 17.47
N PRO A 177 15.02 -1.06 17.33
CA PRO A 177 14.59 -1.58 16.04
C PRO A 177 14.42 -0.43 15.04
N THR A 178 15.10 -0.53 13.89
CA THR A 178 14.93 0.43 12.78
C THR A 178 13.53 0.27 12.20
N GLU A 179 12.73 1.34 12.23
CA GLU A 179 11.37 1.30 11.70
C GLU A 179 11.36 1.01 10.20
N VAL A 180 10.62 -0.02 9.77
CA VAL A 180 10.43 -0.29 8.33
C VAL A 180 9.62 0.85 7.73
N PRO A 181 10.14 1.59 6.73
CA PRO A 181 9.41 2.70 6.12
C PRO A 181 8.13 2.21 5.43
N GLU A 182 7.09 3.04 5.42
CA GLU A 182 5.87 2.75 4.66
C GLU A 182 6.15 2.88 3.17
N VAL A 183 5.95 1.79 2.43
CA VAL A 183 6.14 1.74 0.97
C VAL A 183 4.83 1.32 0.32
N PHE A 184 4.40 2.08 -0.68
CA PHE A 184 3.20 1.80 -1.46
C PHE A 184 3.48 0.97 -2.71
N GLY A 185 2.64 -0.04 -2.95
CA GLY A 185 2.61 -0.77 -4.21
C GLY A 185 2.08 0.07 -5.39
N PRO A 186 2.06 -0.52 -6.61
CA PRO A 186 1.58 0.17 -7.80
C PRO A 186 0.07 0.46 -7.72
N TRP A 187 -0.35 1.51 -8.42
CA TRP A 187 -1.77 1.83 -8.59
C TRP A 187 -2.47 0.77 -9.44
N LYS A 188 -3.59 0.22 -8.93
CA LYS A 188 -4.46 -0.71 -9.66
C LYS A 188 -5.82 -0.07 -9.93
N THR A 189 -6.33 -0.20 -11.14
CA THR A 189 -7.66 0.29 -11.50
C THR A 189 -8.73 -0.60 -10.89
N ILE A 190 -9.53 -0.04 -9.98
CA ILE A 190 -10.65 -0.74 -9.33
C ILE A 190 -12.00 -0.41 -9.98
N SER A 191 -12.08 0.71 -10.70
CA SER A 191 -13.25 1.08 -11.47
C SER A 191 -12.82 1.79 -12.76
N ALA A 192 -13.29 1.31 -13.89
CA ALA A 192 -13.01 1.94 -15.18
C ALA A 192 -13.90 3.17 -15.38
N ALA A 193 -13.43 4.15 -16.17
CA ALA A 193 -14.22 5.32 -16.51
C ALA A 193 -15.54 4.95 -17.20
N THR A 194 -16.59 5.71 -16.86
CA THR A 194 -17.92 5.63 -17.46
C THR A 194 -18.35 7.03 -17.93
N VAL A 195 -19.52 7.14 -18.56
CA VAL A 195 -20.11 8.46 -18.86
C VAL A 195 -20.47 9.28 -17.62
N PHE A 196 -20.56 8.64 -16.44
CA PHE A 196 -20.95 9.27 -15.19
C PHE A 196 -19.78 9.59 -14.27
N SER A 197 -18.67 8.86 -14.40
CA SER A 197 -17.51 9.01 -13.51
C SER A 197 -16.18 8.71 -14.21
N PRO A 198 -15.06 9.36 -13.83
CA PRO A 198 -13.72 8.95 -14.27
C PRO A 198 -13.30 7.61 -13.67
N ALA A 199 -12.12 7.11 -14.08
CA ALA A 199 -11.57 5.87 -13.53
C ALA A 199 -11.08 6.08 -12.09
N VAL A 200 -11.24 5.07 -11.24
CA VAL A 200 -10.74 5.07 -9.87
C VAL A 200 -9.65 4.03 -9.72
N GLN A 201 -8.51 4.44 -9.17
CA GLN A 201 -7.39 3.58 -8.84
C GLN A 201 -7.20 3.49 -7.33
N MET A 202 -6.64 2.37 -6.89
CA MET A 202 -6.29 2.12 -5.50
C MET A 202 -4.89 1.49 -5.42
N ARG A 203 -4.14 1.86 -4.39
CA ARG A 203 -2.88 1.20 -4.02
C ARG A 203 -2.87 0.89 -2.52
N THR A 204 -2.02 -0.06 -2.13
CA THR A 204 -1.90 -0.52 -0.74
C THR A 204 -0.44 -0.51 -0.33
N SER A 205 -0.17 -0.08 0.91
CA SER A 205 1.18 -0.10 1.48
C SER A 205 1.53 -1.44 2.11
N ASN A 206 2.83 -1.66 2.35
CA ASN A 206 3.34 -2.77 3.16
C ASN A 206 2.80 -2.77 4.61
N LYS A 207 2.28 -1.63 5.10
CA LYS A 207 1.61 -1.49 6.41
C LYS A 207 0.07 -1.59 6.32
N GLY A 208 -0.48 -1.94 5.15
CA GLY A 208 -1.93 -2.15 4.96
C GLY A 208 -2.76 -0.89 4.70
N ARG A 209 -2.16 0.30 4.71
CA ARG A 209 -2.85 1.56 4.39
C ARG A 209 -3.27 1.56 2.93
N LYS A 210 -4.48 2.04 2.64
CA LYS A 210 -5.05 2.11 1.28
C LYS A 210 -5.26 3.55 0.87
N GLU A 211 -4.84 3.86 -0.35
CA GLU A 211 -5.07 5.17 -0.96
C GLU A 211 -5.90 5.01 -2.23
N LYS A 212 -6.83 5.94 -2.46
CA LYS A 212 -7.63 6.01 -3.69
C LYS A 212 -7.34 7.31 -4.42
N ARG A 213 -7.37 7.26 -5.75
CA ARG A 213 -7.33 8.46 -6.59
C ARG A 213 -8.26 8.32 -7.79
N THR A 214 -8.72 9.47 -8.27
CA THR A 214 -9.46 9.60 -9.53
C THR A 214 -8.48 9.92 -10.66
N VAL A 215 -8.62 9.24 -11.80
CA VAL A 215 -7.73 9.40 -12.95
C VAL A 215 -8.52 9.73 -14.21
N GLY A 216 -8.09 10.77 -14.90
CA GLY A 216 -8.67 11.21 -16.17
C GLY A 216 -10.04 11.88 -16.03
N LYS A 217 -10.77 11.94 -17.13
CA LYS A 217 -12.13 12.49 -17.21
C LYS A 217 -13.15 11.38 -17.43
N LYS A 218 -14.41 11.67 -17.11
CA LYS A 218 -15.55 10.82 -17.53
C LYS A 218 -15.60 10.69 -19.05
N LEU A 219 -16.12 9.57 -19.54
CA LEU A 219 -16.21 9.31 -20.98
C LEU A 219 -17.19 10.27 -21.66
N THR A 220 -16.87 10.69 -22.88
CA THR A 220 -17.81 11.45 -23.72
C THR A 220 -18.94 10.54 -24.17
N PRO A 221 -20.22 10.92 -23.98
CA PRO A 221 -21.34 10.11 -24.43
C PRO A 221 -21.37 9.95 -25.96
N THR A 222 -21.56 8.72 -26.42
CA THR A 222 -21.66 8.35 -27.83
C THR A 222 -22.97 7.62 -28.13
N ILE A 223 -23.49 7.81 -29.34
CA ILE A 223 -24.68 7.10 -29.80
C ILE A 223 -24.61 6.91 -31.32
N LYS A 224 -24.97 5.71 -31.78
CA LYS A 224 -25.16 5.42 -33.21
C LYS A 224 -26.51 4.75 -33.41
N VAL A 225 -27.30 5.30 -34.33
CA VAL A 225 -28.57 4.72 -34.77
C VAL A 225 -28.42 4.08 -36.15
N THR A 226 -29.26 3.08 -36.44
CA THR A 226 -29.23 2.38 -37.74
C THR A 226 -29.57 3.32 -38.92
N ALA A 227 -30.45 4.29 -38.71
CA ALA A 227 -30.75 5.36 -39.66
C ALA A 227 -31.27 6.61 -38.94
N THR A 228 -30.97 7.79 -39.48
CA THR A 228 -31.42 9.10 -38.95
C THR A 228 -32.62 9.66 -39.70
N ARG A 229 -32.98 9.06 -40.84
CA ARG A 229 -34.15 9.43 -41.64
C ARG A 229 -34.91 8.18 -42.07
N ILE A 230 -36.20 8.11 -41.76
CA ILE A 230 -37.06 6.97 -42.11
C ILE A 230 -38.38 7.43 -42.74
N LYS A 231 -38.93 6.57 -43.59
CA LYS A 231 -40.27 6.72 -44.17
C LYS A 231 -41.18 5.62 -43.65
N LEU A 232 -42.42 5.91 -43.30
CA LEU A 232 -43.40 4.90 -42.89
C LEU A 232 -44.67 5.07 -43.72
N LYS A 233 -45.34 3.96 -44.03
CA LYS A 233 -46.73 4.02 -44.47
C LYS A 233 -47.62 4.29 -43.25
N VAL A 234 -48.75 4.98 -43.43
CA VAL A 234 -49.81 5.05 -42.41
C VAL A 234 -50.16 3.63 -41.93
N LYS A 235 -50.34 3.47 -40.62
CA LYS A 235 -50.52 2.21 -39.87
C LYS A 235 -49.31 1.25 -39.84
N GLN A 236 -48.19 1.59 -40.49
CA GLN A 236 -46.98 0.76 -40.44
C GLN A 236 -46.22 0.96 -39.12
N SER A 237 -45.78 -0.15 -38.52
CA SER A 237 -44.87 -0.18 -37.37
C SER A 237 -43.45 -0.62 -37.75
N THR A 238 -42.44 -0.15 -37.04
CA THR A 238 -41.05 -0.61 -37.21
C THR A 238 -40.27 -0.62 -35.90
N SER A 239 -39.49 -1.69 -35.70
CA SER A 239 -38.46 -1.81 -34.66
C SER A 239 -37.06 -1.97 -35.27
N LYS A 240 -36.89 -1.61 -36.55
CA LYS A 240 -35.62 -1.78 -37.28
C LYS A 240 -34.57 -0.73 -36.91
N ILE A 241 -34.96 0.34 -36.23
CA ILE A 241 -34.01 1.34 -35.72
C ILE A 241 -33.44 0.83 -34.40
N LYS A 242 -32.15 0.48 -34.44
CA LYS A 242 -31.39 0.05 -33.28
C LYS A 242 -30.41 1.13 -32.85
N VAL A 243 -30.29 1.30 -31.53
CA VAL A 243 -29.26 2.10 -30.88
C VAL A 243 -28.05 1.20 -30.61
N SER A 244 -26.85 1.71 -30.85
CA SER A 244 -25.58 1.00 -30.72
C SER A 244 -24.44 1.97 -30.41
N ARG A 245 -23.26 1.42 -30.09
CA ARG A 245 -22.04 2.20 -29.79
C ARG A 245 -22.25 3.24 -28.68
N LEU A 246 -22.93 2.83 -27.62
CA LEU A 246 -23.04 3.60 -26.40
C LEU A 246 -21.70 3.59 -25.66
N ALA A 247 -21.36 4.71 -25.04
CA ALA A 247 -20.21 4.78 -24.16
C ALA A 247 -20.47 3.96 -22.89
N LYS A 248 -19.40 3.49 -22.22
CA LYS A 248 -19.52 2.58 -21.07
C LYS A 248 -20.35 3.22 -19.95
N GLY A 249 -21.31 2.46 -19.44
CA GLY A 249 -22.25 2.88 -18.40
C GLY A 249 -23.48 3.63 -18.92
N ASP A 250 -23.54 4.02 -20.19
CA ASP A 250 -24.69 4.74 -20.74
C ASP A 250 -25.82 3.79 -21.17
N SER A 251 -27.04 4.32 -21.25
CA SER A 251 -28.24 3.57 -21.63
C SER A 251 -29.28 4.49 -22.25
N VAL A 252 -30.25 3.93 -22.97
CA VAL A 252 -31.37 4.71 -23.51
C VAL A 252 -32.35 4.97 -22.38
N LYS A 253 -32.51 6.25 -22.00
CA LYS A 253 -33.43 6.70 -20.97
C LYS A 253 -34.86 6.83 -21.50
N SER A 254 -35.04 7.42 -22.68
CA SER A 254 -36.38 7.62 -23.23
C SER A 254 -36.41 7.80 -24.75
N TRP A 255 -37.59 7.57 -25.32
CA TRP A 255 -37.95 7.90 -26.68
C TRP A 255 -39.14 8.86 -26.67
N THR A 256 -39.08 9.93 -27.45
CA THR A 256 -40.13 10.95 -27.47
C THR A 256 -40.43 11.37 -28.90
N SER A 257 -41.70 11.39 -29.27
CA SER A 257 -42.16 11.91 -30.57
C SER A 257 -42.52 13.39 -30.44
N SER A 258 -42.07 14.20 -31.40
CA SER A 258 -42.44 15.62 -31.50
C SER A 258 -43.92 15.81 -31.86
N ASN A 259 -44.56 14.82 -32.47
CA ASN A 259 -45.99 14.85 -32.76
C ASN A 259 -46.58 13.44 -32.69
N LYS A 260 -47.19 13.12 -31.54
CA LYS A 260 -47.81 11.82 -31.25
C LYS A 260 -49.01 11.50 -32.16
N LYS A 261 -49.64 12.50 -32.81
CA LYS A 261 -50.73 12.27 -33.78
C LYS A 261 -50.21 11.78 -35.14
N ILE A 262 -48.95 12.06 -35.48
CA ILE A 262 -48.31 11.62 -36.74
C ILE A 262 -47.54 10.32 -36.53
N VAL A 263 -46.72 10.24 -35.47
CA VAL A 263 -45.93 9.04 -35.13
C VAL A 263 -45.97 8.81 -33.62
N SER A 264 -46.31 7.59 -33.21
CA SER A 264 -46.09 7.14 -31.83
C SER A 264 -44.80 6.33 -31.72
N VAL A 265 -44.18 6.35 -30.54
CA VAL A 265 -43.00 5.55 -30.20
C VAL A 265 -43.17 5.01 -28.77
N ASN A 266 -42.82 3.75 -28.54
CA ASN A 266 -42.87 3.13 -27.22
C ASN A 266 -41.49 3.14 -26.53
N SER A 267 -41.42 2.66 -25.28
CA SER A 267 -40.18 2.59 -24.50
C SER A 267 -39.08 1.73 -25.12
N LYS A 268 -39.45 0.73 -25.94
CA LYS A 268 -38.52 -0.14 -26.67
C LYS A 268 -38.04 0.46 -28.01
N GLY A 269 -38.51 1.66 -28.36
CA GLY A 269 -38.16 2.32 -29.63
C GLY A 269 -38.94 1.83 -30.85
N THR A 270 -40.03 1.06 -30.66
CA THR A 270 -40.93 0.70 -31.76
C THR A 270 -41.76 1.91 -32.14
N MET A 271 -41.67 2.31 -33.41
CA MET A 271 -42.38 3.47 -33.96
C MET A 271 -43.54 3.02 -34.83
N LYS A 272 -44.70 3.67 -34.72
CA LYS A 272 -45.88 3.44 -35.58
C LYS A 272 -46.30 4.73 -36.26
N GLY A 273 -46.45 4.70 -37.59
CA GLY A 273 -47.00 5.80 -38.36
C GLY A 273 -48.51 5.85 -38.21
N LEU A 274 -49.06 6.98 -37.74
CA LEU A 274 -50.48 7.14 -37.43
C LEU A 274 -51.20 7.99 -38.48
N LYS A 275 -50.64 9.16 -38.80
CA LYS A 275 -51.18 10.09 -39.80
C LYS A 275 -50.08 10.53 -40.75
N ALA A 276 -50.41 10.78 -42.01
CA ALA A 276 -49.45 11.31 -42.98
C ALA A 276 -48.92 12.68 -42.52
N GLY A 277 -47.62 12.90 -42.66
CA GLY A 277 -46.95 14.11 -42.17
C GLY A 277 -45.49 13.85 -41.79
N LYS A 278 -44.83 14.88 -41.26
CA LYS A 278 -43.45 14.80 -40.78
C LYS A 278 -43.43 14.93 -39.25
N ALA A 279 -42.63 14.12 -38.59
CA ALA A 279 -42.38 14.19 -37.16
C ALA A 279 -40.93 13.85 -36.87
N LYS A 280 -40.44 14.23 -35.70
CA LYS A 280 -39.12 13.85 -35.20
C LYS A 280 -39.30 12.93 -34.00
N VAL A 281 -38.47 11.90 -33.89
CA VAL A 281 -38.35 11.09 -32.68
C VAL A 281 -36.97 11.34 -32.07
N THR A 282 -36.97 11.74 -30.80
CA THR A 282 -35.77 12.04 -30.02
C THR A 282 -35.50 10.88 -29.07
N ILE A 283 -34.29 10.34 -29.14
CA ILE A 283 -33.73 9.40 -28.18
C ILE A 283 -32.93 10.20 -27.17
N THR A 284 -33.23 10.04 -25.90
CA THR A 284 -32.45 10.64 -24.81
C THR A 284 -31.71 9.54 -24.07
N LEU A 285 -30.39 9.68 -23.94
CA LEU A 285 -29.56 8.79 -23.15
C LEU A 285 -29.58 9.18 -21.67
N ALA A 286 -29.19 8.25 -20.79
CA ALA A 286 -29.08 8.51 -19.36
C ALA A 286 -28.03 9.59 -19.05
N SER A 287 -26.98 9.69 -19.87
CA SER A 287 -26.00 10.79 -19.86
C SER A 287 -26.56 12.16 -20.28
N GLY A 288 -27.81 12.24 -20.77
CA GLY A 288 -28.43 13.46 -21.28
C GLY A 288 -28.19 13.72 -22.77
N LYS A 289 -27.29 12.99 -23.44
CA LYS A 289 -27.09 13.12 -24.90
C LYS A 289 -28.37 12.78 -25.65
N LYS A 290 -28.72 13.61 -26.64
CA LYS A 290 -29.90 13.42 -27.49
C LYS A 290 -29.52 13.04 -28.91
N GLN A 291 -30.28 12.14 -29.53
CA GLN A 291 -30.20 11.81 -30.95
C GLN A 291 -31.58 11.95 -31.58
N VAL A 292 -31.65 12.67 -32.70
CA VAL A 292 -32.90 12.91 -33.41
C VAL A 292 -32.98 12.03 -34.66
N ILE A 293 -34.17 11.48 -34.90
CA ILE A 293 -34.53 10.74 -36.11
C ILE A 293 -35.70 11.48 -36.79
N SER A 294 -35.51 11.81 -38.07
CA SER A 294 -36.56 12.44 -38.88
C SER A 294 -37.44 11.37 -39.52
N ILE A 295 -38.76 11.48 -39.31
CA ILE A 295 -39.75 10.52 -39.78
C ILE A 295 -40.71 11.21 -40.73
N THR A 296 -40.96 10.58 -41.88
CA THR A 296 -42.02 10.98 -42.81
C THR A 296 -43.02 9.85 -42.94
N VAL A 297 -44.25 10.11 -42.53
CA VAL A 297 -45.36 9.17 -42.71
C VAL A 297 -46.10 9.56 -43.98
N GLN A 298 -46.35 8.59 -44.85
CA GLN A 298 -46.98 8.76 -46.16
C GLN A 298 -48.15 7.78 -46.34
N LYS A 299 -49.10 8.12 -47.21
CA LYS A 299 -50.24 7.24 -47.52
C LYS A 299 -49.81 6.04 -48.39
N THR A 300 -48.86 6.26 -49.29
CA THR A 300 -48.40 5.24 -50.25
C THR A 300 -47.39 4.27 -49.63
N THR A 301 -47.30 3.07 -50.20
CA THR A 301 -46.33 2.05 -49.76
C THR A 301 -44.89 2.53 -49.87
N VAL A 302 -44.08 2.26 -48.83
CA VAL A 302 -42.66 2.63 -48.81
C VAL A 302 -41.87 1.70 -49.75
N ARG A 303 -41.55 2.22 -50.93
CA ARG A 303 -40.76 1.52 -51.96
C ARG A 303 -39.27 1.55 -51.65
N THR A 304 -38.56 0.51 -52.06
CA THR A 304 -37.10 0.50 -52.06
C THR A 304 -36.59 1.53 -53.05
N THR A 305 -35.64 2.36 -52.63
CA THR A 305 -34.98 3.35 -53.50
C THR A 305 -33.51 3.02 -53.74
N LYS A 306 -32.85 2.29 -52.83
CA LYS A 306 -31.43 1.96 -52.95
C LYS A 306 -31.10 0.62 -52.31
N ILE A 307 -30.20 -0.12 -52.93
CA ILE A 307 -29.57 -1.34 -52.40
C ILE A 307 -28.06 -1.04 -52.24
N THR A 308 -27.53 -1.20 -51.03
CA THR A 308 -26.10 -1.03 -50.69
C THR A 308 -25.56 -2.27 -49.95
N GLY A 309 -24.32 -2.22 -49.45
CA GLY A 309 -23.73 -3.34 -48.68
C GLY A 309 -23.27 -4.53 -49.52
N LEU A 310 -23.28 -4.40 -50.85
CA LEU A 310 -22.80 -5.41 -51.79
C LEU A 310 -21.51 -4.95 -52.45
N LYS A 311 -20.51 -5.82 -52.53
CA LYS A 311 -19.33 -5.62 -53.38
C LYS A 311 -19.72 -5.77 -54.85
N SER A 312 -19.09 -5.01 -55.73
CA SER A 312 -19.29 -5.15 -57.19
C SER A 312 -18.75 -6.48 -57.71
N ARG A 313 -17.72 -7.03 -57.05
CA ARG A 313 -17.09 -8.32 -57.36
C ARG A 313 -16.84 -9.13 -56.09
N VAL A 314 -17.06 -10.44 -56.17
CA VAL A 314 -16.69 -11.41 -55.13
C VAL A 314 -16.07 -12.65 -55.76
N THR A 315 -15.18 -13.31 -55.03
CA THR A 315 -14.54 -14.56 -55.43
C THR A 315 -15.00 -15.67 -54.49
N VAL A 316 -15.35 -16.83 -55.02
CA VAL A 316 -15.78 -18.00 -54.26
C VAL A 316 -15.04 -19.23 -54.79
N ALA A 317 -14.52 -20.08 -53.93
CA ALA A 317 -13.92 -21.35 -54.36
C ALA A 317 -15.03 -22.36 -54.75
N ARG A 318 -14.70 -23.33 -55.62
CA ARG A 318 -15.62 -24.42 -55.97
C ARG A 318 -16.15 -25.12 -54.71
N ASN A 319 -17.45 -25.41 -54.70
CA ASN A 319 -18.22 -26.01 -53.60
C ASN A 319 -18.25 -25.20 -52.28
N LYS A 320 -17.71 -23.97 -52.26
CA LYS A 320 -17.81 -23.07 -51.11
C LYS A 320 -19.00 -22.13 -51.24
N LYS A 321 -19.46 -21.65 -50.08
CA LYS A 321 -20.61 -20.76 -49.93
C LYS A 321 -20.17 -19.38 -49.49
N LEU A 322 -20.85 -18.34 -49.95
CA LEU A 322 -20.69 -16.96 -49.50
C LEU A 322 -22.08 -16.32 -49.33
N ALA A 323 -22.32 -15.62 -48.22
CA ALA A 323 -23.59 -14.93 -48.01
C ALA A 323 -23.52 -13.47 -48.50
N LEU A 324 -24.44 -13.09 -49.38
CA LEU A 324 -24.67 -11.68 -49.72
C LEU A 324 -25.51 -11.02 -48.62
N LYS A 325 -25.10 -9.84 -48.16
CA LYS A 325 -25.79 -9.08 -47.10
C LYS A 325 -26.23 -7.70 -47.61
N PRO A 326 -27.21 -7.63 -48.54
CA PRO A 326 -27.67 -6.34 -49.05
C PRO A 326 -28.33 -5.51 -47.96
N VAL A 327 -28.09 -4.20 -47.99
CA VAL A 327 -28.74 -3.21 -47.13
C VAL A 327 -29.76 -2.46 -47.96
N ILE A 328 -31.02 -2.52 -47.53
CA ILE A 328 -32.16 -1.92 -48.24
C ILE A 328 -32.47 -0.54 -47.65
N SER A 329 -32.62 0.45 -48.52
CA SER A 329 -33.06 1.80 -48.16
C SER A 329 -34.31 2.19 -48.94
N PRO A 330 -35.33 2.78 -48.29
CA PRO A 330 -35.44 2.99 -46.84
C PRO A 330 -35.50 1.67 -46.07
N ILE A 331 -34.93 1.62 -44.85
CA ILE A 331 -34.88 0.41 -44.01
C ILE A 331 -36.26 -0.18 -43.69
N THR A 332 -37.29 0.67 -43.75
CA THR A 332 -38.69 0.37 -43.51
C THR A 332 -39.43 -0.18 -44.72
N SER A 333 -38.79 -0.29 -45.90
CA SER A 333 -39.42 -0.97 -47.03
C SER A 333 -39.73 -2.44 -46.66
N GLN A 334 -40.87 -2.90 -47.16
CA GLN A 334 -41.37 -4.28 -47.00
C GLN A 334 -41.26 -5.09 -48.30
N GLU A 335 -40.68 -4.51 -49.35
CA GLU A 335 -40.45 -5.24 -50.59
C GLU A 335 -39.47 -6.40 -50.36
N LYS A 336 -39.84 -7.59 -50.86
CA LYS A 336 -39.01 -8.78 -50.74
C LYS A 336 -37.74 -8.63 -51.58
N VAL A 337 -36.61 -9.00 -50.99
CA VAL A 337 -35.34 -9.11 -51.72
C VAL A 337 -35.31 -10.46 -52.42
N THR A 338 -35.09 -10.44 -53.74
CA THR A 338 -34.97 -11.65 -54.57
C THR A 338 -33.61 -11.71 -55.23
N TYR A 339 -33.18 -12.94 -55.54
CA TYR A 339 -31.86 -13.23 -56.10
C TYR A 339 -32.01 -14.08 -57.36
N SER A 340 -31.21 -13.80 -58.38
CA SER A 340 -31.09 -14.65 -59.56
C SER A 340 -29.65 -14.76 -60.02
N SER A 341 -29.29 -15.89 -60.63
CA SER A 341 -27.98 -16.12 -61.24
C SER A 341 -28.11 -16.05 -62.76
N SER A 342 -27.16 -15.38 -63.42
CA SER A 342 -27.07 -15.39 -64.88
C SER A 342 -26.65 -16.75 -65.44
N ASN A 343 -25.95 -17.57 -64.64
CA ASN A 343 -25.56 -18.93 -65.04
C ASN A 343 -25.51 -19.86 -63.81
N LYS A 344 -26.57 -20.65 -63.63
CA LYS A 344 -26.71 -21.61 -62.52
C LYS A 344 -25.71 -22.78 -62.57
N LYS A 345 -25.06 -23.03 -63.73
CA LYS A 345 -24.00 -24.06 -63.84
C LYS A 345 -22.68 -23.58 -63.22
N ILE A 346 -22.44 -22.28 -63.19
CA ILE A 346 -21.23 -21.65 -62.59
C ILE A 346 -21.47 -21.32 -61.12
N VAL A 347 -22.56 -20.61 -60.81
CA VAL A 347 -22.90 -20.18 -59.45
C VAL A 347 -24.41 -20.25 -59.23
N THR A 348 -24.84 -20.78 -58.10
CA THR A 348 -26.24 -20.73 -57.65
C THR A 348 -26.40 -19.80 -56.47
N VAL A 349 -27.60 -19.24 -56.30
CA VAL A 349 -27.97 -18.43 -55.14
C VAL A 349 -29.30 -18.93 -54.60
N ASN A 350 -29.43 -19.04 -53.28
CA ASN A 350 -30.69 -19.42 -52.64
C ASN A 350 -31.52 -18.19 -52.25
N SER A 351 -32.74 -18.42 -51.74
CA SER A 351 -33.67 -17.35 -51.30
C SER A 351 -33.11 -16.48 -50.16
N LYS A 352 -32.16 -17.01 -49.37
CA LYS A 352 -31.48 -16.30 -48.28
C LYS A 352 -30.27 -15.49 -48.76
N GLY A 353 -29.99 -15.46 -50.07
CA GLY A 353 -28.86 -14.72 -50.65
C GLY A 353 -27.51 -15.41 -50.46
N VAL A 354 -27.49 -16.70 -50.13
CA VAL A 354 -26.24 -17.49 -50.04
C VAL A 354 -25.91 -18.02 -51.43
N ILE A 355 -24.74 -17.63 -51.94
CA ILE A 355 -24.20 -18.06 -53.21
C ILE A 355 -23.31 -19.29 -53.01
N THR A 356 -23.37 -20.26 -53.94
CA THR A 356 -22.54 -21.46 -53.94
C THR A 356 -21.81 -21.55 -55.28
N GLY A 357 -20.48 -21.64 -55.26
CA GLY A 357 -19.68 -21.85 -56.47
C GLY A 357 -19.78 -23.30 -56.93
N LYS A 358 -20.13 -23.55 -58.20
CA LYS A 358 -20.30 -24.90 -58.77
C LYS A 358 -19.20 -25.27 -59.76
N LYS A 359 -18.91 -24.40 -60.72
CA LYS A 359 -17.89 -24.62 -61.77
C LYS A 359 -17.02 -23.38 -61.92
N LYS A 360 -15.74 -23.57 -62.24
CA LYS A 360 -14.80 -22.47 -62.57
C LYS A 360 -15.42 -21.57 -63.64
N GLY A 361 -15.30 -20.26 -63.46
CA GLY A 361 -15.83 -19.29 -64.42
C GLY A 361 -16.37 -18.04 -63.76
N THR A 362 -17.02 -17.20 -64.56
CA THR A 362 -17.62 -15.94 -64.10
C THR A 362 -19.12 -15.95 -64.36
N ALA A 363 -19.90 -15.51 -63.38
CA ALA A 363 -21.34 -15.32 -63.52
C ALA A 363 -21.80 -14.13 -62.67
N TYR A 364 -22.97 -13.58 -62.97
CA TYR A 364 -23.52 -12.44 -62.23
C TYR A 364 -24.69 -12.89 -61.37
N ILE A 365 -24.69 -12.46 -60.11
CA ILE A 365 -25.85 -12.54 -59.23
C ILE A 365 -26.57 -11.19 -59.25
N THR A 366 -27.85 -11.21 -59.62
CA THR A 366 -28.72 -10.04 -59.56
C THR A 366 -29.50 -10.07 -58.25
N VAL A 367 -29.33 -9.03 -57.43
CA VAL A 367 -30.12 -8.76 -56.23
C VAL A 367 -31.18 -7.72 -56.58
N LYS A 368 -32.45 -8.03 -56.36
CA LYS A 368 -33.59 -7.16 -56.69
C LYS A 368 -34.44 -6.90 -55.45
N SER A 369 -34.95 -5.67 -55.31
CA SER A 369 -35.98 -5.31 -54.34
C SER A 369 -36.88 -4.26 -54.98
N GLY A 370 -38.15 -4.60 -55.19
CA GLY A 370 -39.07 -3.77 -55.98
C GLY A 370 -38.55 -3.55 -57.41
N LYS A 371 -38.46 -2.28 -57.83
CA LYS A 371 -37.90 -1.89 -59.15
C LYS A 371 -36.36 -1.80 -59.15
N ILE A 372 -35.72 -1.76 -57.98
CA ILE A 372 -34.27 -1.56 -57.86
C ILE A 372 -33.54 -2.90 -58.01
N ARG A 373 -32.45 -2.89 -58.79
CA ARG A 373 -31.60 -4.06 -59.04
C ARG A 373 -30.12 -3.70 -58.87
N LYS A 374 -29.33 -4.62 -58.33
CA LYS A 374 -27.86 -4.55 -58.30
C LYS A 374 -27.26 -5.87 -58.75
N LYS A 375 -26.27 -5.81 -59.64
CA LYS A 375 -25.51 -6.97 -60.11
C LYS A 375 -24.21 -7.10 -59.34
N VAL A 376 -23.86 -8.33 -58.96
CA VAL A 376 -22.61 -8.69 -58.31
C VAL A 376 -21.89 -9.69 -59.22
N LYS A 377 -20.67 -9.36 -59.65
CA LYS A 377 -19.81 -10.27 -60.42
C LYS A 377 -19.24 -11.34 -59.49
N VAL A 378 -19.53 -12.60 -59.73
CA VAL A 378 -18.99 -13.73 -58.98
C VAL A 378 -17.97 -14.45 -59.85
N VAL A 379 -16.75 -14.56 -59.35
CA VAL A 379 -15.68 -15.36 -59.96
C VAL A 379 -15.52 -16.64 -59.15
N VAL A 380 -15.74 -17.79 -59.79
CA VAL A 380 -15.52 -19.09 -59.18
C VAL A 380 -14.13 -19.59 -59.58
N LYS A 381 -13.25 -19.78 -58.60
CA LYS A 381 -11.91 -20.34 -58.81
C LYS A 381 -11.92 -21.85 -58.52
N GLN A 382 -11.05 -22.59 -59.22
CA GLN A 382 -10.66 -23.92 -58.72
C GLN A 382 -9.81 -23.75 -57.48
N LYS A 383 -9.88 -24.76 -56.61
CA LYS A 383 -9.16 -24.76 -55.35
C LYS A 383 -7.67 -24.84 -55.65
#